data_AF-A0A9W4WJL5-F1
#
_entry.id   AF-A0A9W4WJL5-F1
#
_cell.length_a   1.000
_cell.length_b   1.000
_cell.length_c   1.000
_cell.angle_alpha   90.00
_cell.angle_beta   90.00
_cell.angle_gamma   90.00
#
_symmetry.space_group_name_H-M   'P 1'
#
loop_
_entity.id
_entity.type
_entity.pdbx_description
1 polymer ?
#
loop_
_entity_poly.entity_id
_entity_poly.type
_entity_poly.pdbx_seq_one_letter_code
_entity_poly.pdbx_strand_id
1 'polypeptide(L)'
;MVSLRITYQEFHSAYINMSTQSFPQFPKLPQELRDQIWSDAVRPISPDHAGVHFFTVFNPVHSDEKFRDHLVVQQADYYSNRSNFPLILSAPTSKNDTSLPSWNVGNPSTYAADVGLWTACRDSYKAIYKGYDRLRQDSIQKINRPRAFSTWHSHGEDRKDFLVTFSAANGDGSPVHLTVLPLRDLFVLRRLEDFEDVGILSSTLQNAPFDSPKFGYNGVTHVAVEFDPQWSVEGVKQCRNNAKITNTEYRAYRGISQAIWCPGRSFLYLWVVDYRLRLKACVSDSEKRAILWNSDSEEQFVFEGQGCKYYAVPRENPQDYCEYRDGLEPSNPVWRVNGALDGSDAVFGDYFHISYLYGESSLPSYEKIGILVCEYD
;
A
#
# COMPACT_ATOMS: atom_id res chain seq x y z
N MET A 1 25.71 20.22 28.46
CA MET A 1 24.86 19.43 27.55
C MET A 1 23.77 18.79 28.40
N VAL A 2 22.58 19.37 28.43
CA VAL A 2 21.42 18.81 29.13
C VAL A 2 20.61 18.05 28.08
N SER A 3 20.57 16.73 28.22
CA SER A 3 19.75 15.84 27.40
C SER A 3 18.32 15.89 27.91
N LEU A 4 17.44 16.56 27.17
CA LEU A 4 15.99 16.44 27.37
C LEU A 4 15.52 15.23 26.57
N ARG A 5 15.53 14.06 27.20
CA ARG A 5 14.76 12.89 26.75
C ARG A 5 13.34 13.04 27.29
N ILE A 6 12.44 13.52 26.45
CA ILE A 6 11.00 13.41 26.70
C ILE A 6 10.61 11.97 26.34
N THR A 7 9.96 11.28 27.27
CA THR A 7 9.52 9.89 27.07
C THR A 7 8.10 9.84 26.54
N TYR A 8 7.77 8.81 25.75
CA TYR A 8 6.50 8.62 25.04
C TYR A 8 5.25 8.72 25.95
N GLN A 9 5.38 8.41 27.25
CA GLN A 9 4.30 8.53 28.24
C GLN A 9 3.92 9.98 28.58
N GLU A 10 4.87 10.93 28.49
CA GLU A 10 4.60 12.36 28.69
C GLU A 10 3.84 12.96 27.49
N PHE A 11 4.01 12.39 26.30
CA PHE A 11 3.29 12.79 25.09
C PHE A 11 1.82 12.34 25.12
N HIS A 12 1.55 11.15 25.67
CA HIS A 12 0.20 10.56 25.67
C HIS A 12 -0.75 11.22 26.69
N SER A 13 -0.22 11.69 27.83
CA SER A 13 -1.01 12.45 28.81
C SER A 13 -1.36 13.87 28.35
N ALA A 14 -0.61 14.45 27.41
CA ALA A 14 -0.92 15.75 26.81
C ALA A 14 -1.98 15.66 25.69
N TYR A 15 -2.18 14.47 25.11
CA TYR A 15 -3.02 14.27 23.92
C TYR A 15 -4.53 14.30 24.19
N ILE A 16 -4.96 14.14 25.45
CA ILE A 16 -6.40 14.13 25.83
C ILE A 16 -6.96 15.54 26.06
N ASN A 17 -6.15 16.61 25.97
CA ASN A 17 -6.60 17.99 26.18
C ASN A 17 -6.04 19.01 25.17
N MET A 18 -5.85 18.64 23.90
CA MET A 18 -5.42 19.59 22.86
C MET A 18 -6.60 20.16 22.05
N SER A 19 -7.18 21.24 22.57
CA SER A 19 -7.51 22.37 21.70
C SER A 19 -6.27 22.70 20.85
N THR A 20 -6.44 23.02 19.56
CA THR A 20 -5.42 23.43 18.59
C THR A 20 -4.33 24.36 19.18
N GLN A 21 -3.33 23.80 19.85
CA GLN A 21 -2.21 24.56 20.38
C GLN A 21 -1.23 24.81 19.23
N SER A 22 -1.36 25.99 18.62
CA SER A 22 -0.26 26.59 17.87
C SER A 22 0.98 26.61 18.78
N PHE A 23 2.10 26.01 18.36
CA PHE A 23 3.38 26.11 19.09
C PHE A 23 3.95 27.52 18.84
N PRO A 24 3.70 28.50 19.72
CA PRO A 24 3.87 29.92 19.38
C PRO A 24 5.35 30.33 19.36
N GLN A 25 6.24 29.42 19.75
CA GLN A 25 7.68 29.63 19.78
C GLN A 25 8.36 29.22 18.47
N PHE A 26 7.74 28.37 17.65
CA PHE A 26 8.32 27.98 16.36
C PHE A 26 8.64 29.19 15.48
N PRO A 27 7.74 30.18 15.31
CA PRO A 27 8.04 31.36 14.52
C PRO A 27 9.10 32.27 15.14
N LYS A 28 9.51 32.06 16.40
CA LYS A 28 10.56 32.83 17.07
C LYS A 28 11.94 32.19 16.99
N LEU A 29 12.03 30.96 16.50
CA LEU A 29 13.32 30.32 16.24
C LEU A 29 14.07 31.07 15.13
N PRO A 30 15.41 31.15 15.19
CA PRO A 30 16.26 31.55 14.07
C PRO A 30 15.87 30.80 12.78
N GLN A 31 16.00 31.47 11.64
CA GLN A 31 15.61 30.91 10.34
C GLN A 31 16.30 29.57 10.07
N GLU A 32 17.56 29.47 10.44
CA GLU A 32 18.39 28.27 10.24
C GLU A 32 17.81 27.06 10.99
N LEU A 33 17.32 27.26 12.21
CA LEU A 33 16.69 26.19 13.00
C LEU A 33 15.32 25.81 12.42
N ARG A 34 14.54 26.79 11.95
CA ARG A 34 13.25 26.50 11.29
C ARG A 34 13.45 25.71 10.00
N ASP A 35 14.43 26.12 9.19
CA ASP A 35 14.77 25.44 7.94
C ASP A 35 15.28 24.03 8.20
N GLN A 36 16.09 23.84 9.25
CA GLN A 36 16.54 22.52 9.68
C GLN A 36 15.38 21.64 10.14
N ILE A 37 14.51 22.15 11.01
CA ILE A 37 13.34 21.39 11.48
C ILE A 37 12.44 20.98 10.31
N TRP A 38 12.17 21.90 9.37
CA TRP A 38 11.36 21.55 8.21
C TRP A 38 12.06 20.57 7.28
N SER A 39 13.38 20.69 7.09
CA SER A 39 14.17 19.74 6.30
C SER A 39 14.16 18.35 6.92
N ASP A 40 14.27 18.26 8.25
CA ASP A 40 14.27 17.00 9.01
C ASP A 40 12.87 16.38 9.09
N ALA A 41 11.81 17.19 8.97
CA ALA A 41 10.44 16.72 8.93
C ALA A 41 10.07 16.07 7.57
N VAL A 42 10.75 16.44 6.48
CA VAL A 42 10.55 15.77 5.17
C VAL A 42 11.01 14.33 5.28
N ARG A 43 10.13 13.39 4.92
CA ARG A 43 10.46 11.96 5.00
C ARG A 43 11.73 11.64 4.20
N PRO A 44 12.67 10.87 4.76
CA PRO A 44 13.84 10.44 4.02
C PRO A 44 13.40 9.46 2.93
N ILE A 45 13.82 9.72 1.70
CA ILE A 45 13.62 8.80 0.57
C ILE A 45 14.95 8.06 0.39
N SER A 46 15.07 6.89 1.00
CA SER A 46 16.22 5.98 0.85
C SER A 46 15.77 4.62 0.35
N PRO A 47 16.64 3.84 -0.32
CA PRO A 47 16.36 2.46 -0.70
C PRO A 47 15.84 1.61 0.47
N ASP A 48 16.34 1.87 1.68
CA ASP A 48 16.00 1.15 2.90
C ASP A 48 14.68 1.61 3.56
N HIS A 49 14.00 2.62 3.00
CA HIS A 49 12.77 3.16 3.55
C HIS A 49 11.63 3.08 2.54
N ALA A 50 10.81 2.03 2.70
CA ALA A 50 9.56 1.85 1.98
C ALA A 50 8.40 2.29 2.88
N GLY A 51 7.55 3.19 2.40
CA GLY A 51 6.37 3.67 3.12
C GLY A 51 5.18 2.72 3.01
N VAL A 52 4.16 2.95 3.84
CA VAL A 52 2.86 2.26 3.77
C VAL A 52 1.77 3.29 3.50
N HIS A 53 0.90 3.02 2.54
CA HIS A 53 -0.18 3.91 2.14
C HIS A 53 -1.51 3.18 2.12
N PHE A 54 -2.45 3.65 2.92
CA PHE A 54 -3.80 3.10 3.02
C PHE A 54 -4.75 3.88 2.12
N PHE A 55 -5.56 3.14 1.37
CA PHE A 55 -6.67 3.69 0.61
C PHE A 55 -7.92 2.86 0.86
N THR A 56 -9.07 3.53 0.98
CA THR A 56 -10.35 2.85 0.90
C THR A 56 -10.72 2.73 -0.57
N VAL A 57 -11.05 1.52 -1.02
CA VAL A 57 -11.59 1.31 -2.36
C VAL A 57 -13.11 1.47 -2.31
N PHE A 58 -13.67 2.12 -3.31
CA PHE A 58 -15.04 2.62 -3.26
C PHE A 58 -15.77 2.47 -4.61
N ASN A 59 -17.01 1.97 -4.59
CA ASN A 59 -17.88 1.93 -5.77
C ASN A 59 -18.83 3.14 -5.76
N PRO A 60 -18.67 4.12 -6.66
CA PRO A 60 -19.46 5.36 -6.63
C PRO A 60 -20.98 5.16 -6.75
N VAL A 61 -21.44 4.01 -7.25
CA VAL A 61 -22.85 3.70 -7.48
C VAL A 61 -23.56 3.23 -6.21
N HIS A 62 -22.88 2.49 -5.33
CA HIS A 62 -23.52 1.71 -4.25
C HIS A 62 -23.22 2.20 -2.83
N SER A 63 -22.55 3.34 -2.72
CA SER A 63 -21.75 3.67 -1.54
C SER A 63 -22.18 4.93 -0.79
N ASP A 64 -21.74 4.99 0.47
CA ASP A 64 -21.90 6.07 1.46
C ASP A 64 -21.34 7.42 0.97
N GLU A 65 -22.14 8.49 1.09
CA GLU A 65 -21.81 9.85 0.63
C GLU A 65 -20.50 10.37 1.22
N LYS A 66 -20.14 9.95 2.45
CA LYS A 66 -18.96 10.46 3.17
C LYS A 66 -17.61 10.27 2.47
N PHE A 67 -17.50 9.29 1.57
CA PHE A 67 -16.25 9.04 0.81
C PHE A 67 -16.15 9.87 -0.46
N ARG A 68 -17.28 10.39 -0.98
CA ARG A 68 -17.32 11.15 -2.24
C ARG A 68 -16.56 12.46 -2.16
N ASP A 69 -16.44 13.01 -0.95
CA ASP A 69 -15.71 14.26 -0.73
C ASP A 69 -14.20 14.02 -0.47
N HIS A 70 -13.76 12.77 -0.40
CA HIS A 70 -12.38 12.40 -0.05
C HIS A 70 -11.74 11.51 -1.13
N LEU A 71 -11.96 11.83 -2.41
CA LEU A 71 -11.53 10.99 -3.53
C LEU A 71 -10.15 11.36 -4.05
N VAL A 72 -9.37 10.36 -4.45
CA VAL A 72 -8.22 10.57 -5.33
C VAL A 72 -8.74 11.07 -6.68
N VAL A 73 -8.19 12.19 -7.15
CA VAL A 73 -8.57 12.72 -8.46
C VAL A 73 -8.01 11.79 -9.53
N GLN A 74 -8.87 10.95 -10.10
CA GLN A 74 -8.50 10.07 -11.20
C GLN A 74 -8.20 10.90 -12.45
N GLN A 75 -7.23 10.45 -13.24
CA GLN A 75 -7.06 11.00 -14.57
C GLN A 75 -8.13 10.38 -15.47
N ALA A 76 -9.10 11.19 -15.87
CA ALA A 76 -9.88 10.88 -17.07
C ALA A 76 -8.89 10.87 -18.23
N ASP A 77 -8.42 9.69 -18.65
CA ASP A 77 -8.05 9.32 -20.02
C ASP A 77 -7.14 8.08 -20.05
N TYR A 78 -7.65 6.99 -20.64
CA TYR A 78 -7.03 6.11 -21.66
C TYR A 78 -7.85 4.80 -21.82
N TYR A 79 -8.50 4.32 -20.75
CA TYR A 79 -9.26 3.05 -20.73
C TYR A 79 -10.79 3.21 -20.60
N SER A 80 -11.30 4.44 -20.72
CA SER A 80 -12.71 4.82 -20.51
C SER A 80 -13.75 4.18 -21.44
N ASN A 81 -13.33 3.37 -22.42
CA ASN A 81 -14.23 2.63 -23.31
C ASN A 81 -14.69 1.28 -22.77
N ARG A 82 -14.22 0.82 -21.61
CA ARG A 82 -14.85 -0.33 -20.92
C ARG A 82 -15.92 0.19 -19.97
N SER A 83 -17.16 0.18 -20.44
CA SER A 83 -18.36 0.40 -19.66
C SER A 83 -18.37 -0.51 -18.43
N ASN A 84 -18.04 0.05 -17.26
CA ASN A 84 -18.53 -0.26 -15.91
C ASN A 84 -17.69 0.60 -14.95
N PHE A 85 -18.35 1.35 -14.08
CA PHE A 85 -17.74 2.36 -13.20
C PHE A 85 -16.50 1.81 -12.47
N PRO A 86 -15.28 2.29 -12.76
CA PRO A 86 -14.10 1.78 -12.07
C PRO A 86 -14.19 2.17 -10.60
N LEU A 87 -13.82 1.26 -9.69
CA LEU A 87 -13.72 1.65 -8.28
C LEU A 87 -12.73 2.80 -8.14
N ILE A 88 -12.98 3.65 -7.16
CA ILE A 88 -12.23 4.88 -6.90
C ILE A 88 -11.49 4.71 -5.58
N LEU A 89 -10.28 5.26 -5.52
CA LEU A 89 -9.52 5.34 -4.27
C LEU A 89 -9.98 6.57 -3.49
N SER A 90 -10.19 6.39 -2.19
CA SER A 90 -10.56 7.45 -1.26
C SER A 90 -9.74 7.37 0.02
N ALA A 91 -9.84 8.41 0.84
CA ALA A 91 -9.19 8.43 2.14
C ALA A 91 -9.58 7.21 3.00
N PRO A 92 -8.65 6.66 3.78
CA PRO A 92 -8.97 5.61 4.73
C PRO A 92 -9.85 6.15 5.87
N THR A 93 -10.60 5.24 6.47
CA THR A 93 -11.20 5.45 7.80
C THR A 93 -10.23 4.99 8.88
N SER A 94 -10.32 5.59 10.07
CA SER A 94 -9.56 5.13 11.23
C SER A 94 -9.97 3.69 11.58
N LYS A 95 -9.01 2.83 11.95
CA LYS A 95 -9.31 1.41 12.30
C LYS A 95 -10.29 1.27 13.47
N ASN A 96 -10.31 2.24 14.38
CA ASN A 96 -11.03 2.16 15.66
C ASN A 96 -12.27 3.07 15.73
N ASP A 97 -12.60 3.79 14.67
CA ASP A 97 -13.71 4.74 14.69
C ASP A 97 -14.47 4.70 13.36
N THR A 98 -15.79 4.79 13.44
CA THR A 98 -16.69 5.11 12.31
C THR A 98 -16.51 6.55 11.80
N SER A 99 -15.36 7.17 12.10
CA SER A 99 -15.01 8.53 11.74
C SER A 99 -15.11 8.76 10.24
N LEU A 100 -15.32 10.02 9.88
CA LEU A 100 -15.25 10.44 8.49
C LEU A 100 -13.90 10.05 7.87
N PRO A 101 -13.86 9.70 6.59
CA PRO A 101 -12.61 9.46 5.87
C PRO A 101 -11.67 10.66 6.01
N SER A 102 -10.36 10.43 6.17
CA SER A 102 -9.41 11.52 6.33
C SER A 102 -8.02 11.20 5.76
N TRP A 103 -7.44 12.17 5.07
CA TRP A 103 -6.08 12.05 4.52
C TRP A 103 -4.98 12.20 5.57
N ASN A 104 -5.30 12.73 6.76
CA ASN A 104 -4.31 13.04 7.80
C ASN A 104 -4.73 12.59 9.21
N VAL A 105 -6.01 12.70 9.59
CA VAL A 105 -6.46 12.37 10.95
C VAL A 105 -6.69 10.86 11.07
N GLY A 106 -5.98 10.21 11.99
CA GLY A 106 -6.11 8.77 12.23
C GLY A 106 -5.65 7.89 11.06
N ASN A 107 -4.97 8.48 10.08
CA ASN A 107 -4.47 7.79 8.89
C ASN A 107 -3.00 7.40 9.10
N PRO A 108 -2.69 6.10 9.25
CA PRO A 108 -1.32 5.65 9.52
C PRO A 108 -0.41 5.66 8.28
N SER A 109 -0.88 6.21 7.16
CA SER A 109 -0.10 6.26 5.92
C SER A 109 1.12 7.16 6.05
N THR A 110 2.21 6.80 5.39
CA THR A 110 3.41 7.65 5.31
C THR A 110 3.08 8.97 4.61
N TYR A 111 2.22 8.96 3.57
CA TYR A 111 1.80 10.20 2.91
C TYR A 111 1.06 11.18 3.84
N ALA A 112 0.47 10.72 4.95
CA ALA A 112 -0.32 11.58 5.84
C ALA A 112 0.56 12.61 6.55
N ALA A 113 1.85 12.29 6.78
CA ALA A 113 2.84 13.26 7.24
C ALA A 113 3.14 14.32 6.17
N ASP A 114 3.29 13.89 4.91
CA ASP A 114 3.53 14.77 3.76
C ASP A 114 2.37 15.76 3.56
N VAL A 115 1.13 15.31 3.75
CA VAL A 115 -0.08 16.17 3.69
C VAL A 115 0.05 17.36 4.65
N GLY A 116 0.52 17.11 5.88
CA GLY A 116 0.78 18.17 6.85
C GLY A 116 1.85 19.16 6.36
N LEU A 117 2.94 18.67 5.78
CA LEU A 117 4.03 19.53 5.28
C LEU A 117 3.62 20.38 4.08
N TRP A 118 2.82 19.82 3.17
CA TRP A 118 2.29 20.56 2.01
C TRP A 118 1.38 21.72 2.41
N THR A 119 0.70 21.62 3.55
CA THR A 119 -0.40 22.55 3.92
C THR A 119 -0.09 23.43 5.13
N ALA A 120 0.89 23.09 5.98
CA ALA A 120 1.13 23.79 7.24
C ALA A 120 1.52 25.27 7.06
N CYS A 121 2.53 25.57 6.23
CA CYS A 121 2.94 26.93 5.93
C CYS A 121 3.82 27.02 4.67
N ARG A 122 4.19 28.25 4.27
CA ARG A 122 5.08 28.48 3.12
C ARG A 122 6.47 27.86 3.29
N ASP A 123 6.99 27.82 4.51
CA ASP A 123 8.35 27.31 4.76
C ASP A 123 8.38 25.78 4.74
N SER A 124 7.36 25.12 5.29
CA SER A 124 7.20 23.66 5.16
C SER A 124 7.00 23.25 3.69
N TYR A 125 6.19 24.00 2.93
CA TYR A 125 6.01 23.79 1.50
C TYR A 125 7.34 23.87 0.73
N LYS A 126 8.17 24.88 1.02
CA LYS A 126 9.49 25.01 0.39
C LYS A 126 10.41 23.83 0.74
N ALA A 127 10.37 23.36 1.99
CA ALA A 127 11.21 22.25 2.42
C ALA A 127 10.86 20.95 1.69
N ILE A 128 9.58 20.57 1.66
CA ILE A 128 9.13 19.37 0.95
C ILE A 128 9.35 19.49 -0.56
N TYR A 129 9.07 20.66 -1.15
CA TYR A 129 9.35 20.90 -2.56
C TYR A 129 10.85 20.75 -2.87
N LYS A 130 11.73 21.35 -2.06
CA LYS A 130 13.19 21.25 -2.23
C LYS A 130 13.70 19.82 -2.04
N GLY A 131 13.17 19.10 -1.05
CA GLY A 131 13.50 17.69 -0.80
C GLY A 131 13.14 16.82 -2.02
N TYR A 132 11.95 17.01 -2.58
CA TYR A 132 11.45 16.20 -3.69
C TYR A 132 11.95 16.67 -5.07
N ASP A 133 12.21 17.97 -5.27
CA ASP A 133 12.74 18.50 -6.53
C ASP A 133 14.19 18.09 -6.78
N ARG A 134 15.04 18.06 -5.73
CA ARG A 134 16.39 17.48 -5.84
C ARG A 134 16.36 16.07 -6.42
N LEU A 135 15.41 15.26 -5.94
CA LEU A 135 15.22 13.89 -6.41
C LEU A 135 14.67 13.82 -7.84
N ARG A 136 13.77 14.73 -8.22
CA ARG A 136 13.30 14.86 -9.61
C ARG A 136 14.43 15.27 -10.56
N GLN A 137 15.33 16.16 -10.16
CA GLN A 137 16.44 16.62 -10.99
C GLN A 137 17.53 15.55 -11.17
N ASP A 138 17.90 14.83 -10.11
CA ASP A 138 18.82 13.67 -10.18
C ASP A 138 18.30 12.57 -11.11
N SER A 139 16.97 12.52 -11.25
CA SER A 139 16.23 11.57 -12.06
C SER A 139 16.12 11.98 -13.54
N ILE A 140 15.79 13.25 -13.82
CA ILE A 140 15.60 13.79 -15.18
C ILE A 140 16.90 13.82 -15.97
N GLN A 141 18.06 14.08 -15.33
CA GLN A 141 19.36 14.09 -16.02
C GLN A 141 19.75 12.74 -16.65
N LYS A 142 19.01 11.67 -16.38
CA LYS A 142 19.27 10.32 -16.92
C LYS A 142 18.16 9.77 -17.82
N ILE A 143 17.14 10.56 -18.17
CA ILE A 143 16.05 10.13 -19.07
C ILE A 143 16.33 10.68 -20.48
N ASN A 144 17.18 9.97 -21.23
CA ASN A 144 17.30 10.11 -22.69
C ASN A 144 16.74 8.84 -23.33
N ARG A 145 15.43 8.56 -23.23
CA ARG A 145 14.80 7.51 -24.05
C ARG A 145 13.40 7.91 -24.53
N PRO A 146 13.05 7.57 -25.79
CA PRO A 146 11.74 7.88 -26.36
C PRO A 146 10.65 7.00 -25.75
N ARG A 147 9.45 7.58 -25.66
CA ARG A 147 8.19 6.93 -25.25
C ARG A 147 7.94 5.68 -26.10
N ALA A 148 8.22 4.50 -25.55
CA ALA A 148 7.69 3.26 -26.08
C ALA A 148 7.00 2.53 -24.93
N PHE A 149 5.68 2.36 -25.08
CA PHE A 149 4.84 1.53 -24.23
C PHE A 149 5.45 0.13 -24.17
N SER A 150 5.93 -0.27 -23.00
CA SER A 150 6.29 -1.66 -22.74
C SER A 150 5.54 -2.15 -21.51
N THR A 151 4.91 -3.31 -21.68
CA THR A 151 4.37 -4.12 -20.59
C THR A 151 5.51 -4.49 -19.63
N TRP A 152 5.16 -4.87 -18.40
CA TRP A 152 6.07 -5.30 -17.32
C TRP A 152 7.24 -6.21 -17.72
N HIS A 153 7.18 -6.85 -18.89
CA HIS A 153 8.11 -7.86 -19.37
C HIS A 153 9.33 -7.33 -20.14
N SER A 154 9.45 -6.04 -20.44
CA SER A 154 10.51 -5.59 -21.38
C SER A 154 11.76 -4.96 -20.76
N HIS A 155 11.82 -4.61 -19.47
CA HIS A 155 13.03 -3.98 -18.92
C HIS A 155 13.31 -4.42 -17.48
N GLY A 156 14.32 -5.29 -17.33
CA GLY A 156 14.74 -5.87 -16.06
C GLY A 156 15.81 -5.09 -15.27
N GLU A 157 16.35 -3.98 -15.78
CA GLU A 157 17.52 -3.35 -15.12
C GLU A 157 17.48 -1.82 -14.98
N ASP A 158 16.42 -1.14 -15.46
CA ASP A 158 16.40 0.33 -15.57
C ASP A 158 15.17 0.98 -14.90
N ARG A 159 14.50 0.27 -13.97
CA ARG A 159 13.36 0.82 -13.23
C ARG A 159 13.85 1.73 -12.13
N LYS A 160 13.77 3.03 -12.35
CA LYS A 160 14.07 4.04 -11.34
C LYS A 160 12.82 4.31 -10.53
N ASP A 161 12.98 4.22 -9.21
CA ASP A 161 11.93 4.60 -8.27
C ASP A 161 11.82 6.12 -8.25
N PHE A 162 10.67 6.67 -8.66
CA PHE A 162 10.41 8.10 -8.55
C PHE A 162 9.22 8.37 -7.64
N LEU A 163 9.24 9.57 -7.07
CA LEU A 163 8.10 10.08 -6.33
C LEU A 163 6.99 10.51 -7.29
N VAL A 164 5.76 10.12 -6.95
CA VAL A 164 4.54 10.62 -7.60
C VAL A 164 3.79 11.47 -6.60
N THR A 165 3.63 12.75 -6.92
CA THR A 165 2.77 13.67 -6.18
C THR A 165 1.51 13.93 -7.00
N PHE A 166 0.34 13.69 -6.41
CA PHE A 166 -0.95 13.86 -7.06
C PHE A 166 -1.96 14.49 -6.10
N SER A 167 -3.05 15.04 -6.67
CA SER A 167 -4.08 15.70 -5.88
C SER A 167 -5.22 14.75 -5.51
N ALA A 168 -5.79 14.96 -4.34
CA ALA A 168 -7.03 14.36 -3.86
C ALA A 168 -7.99 15.46 -3.39
N ALA A 169 -9.29 15.19 -3.44
CA ALA A 169 -10.30 16.03 -2.81
C ALA A 169 -10.28 15.83 -1.29
N ASN A 170 -10.44 16.92 -0.55
CA ASN A 170 -10.72 16.92 0.88
C ASN A 170 -12.21 17.18 1.12
N GLY A 171 -12.73 16.81 2.30
CA GLY A 171 -14.13 16.98 2.66
C GLY A 171 -14.69 18.41 2.53
N ASP A 172 -13.82 19.42 2.51
CA ASP A 172 -14.17 20.84 2.32
C ASP A 172 -14.01 21.33 0.86
N GLY A 173 -13.69 20.43 -0.08
CA GLY A 173 -13.43 20.72 -1.49
C GLY A 173 -12.02 21.24 -1.79
N SER A 174 -11.18 21.47 -0.78
CA SER A 174 -9.79 21.89 -1.00
C SER A 174 -8.94 20.73 -1.53
N PRO A 175 -7.94 20.98 -2.40
CA PRO A 175 -7.05 19.94 -2.87
C PRO A 175 -6.02 19.58 -1.80
N VAL A 176 -5.79 18.28 -1.62
CA VAL A 176 -4.69 17.73 -0.82
C VAL A 176 -3.66 17.12 -1.74
N HIS A 177 -2.38 17.30 -1.44
CA HIS A 177 -1.29 16.67 -2.20
C HIS A 177 -0.79 15.42 -1.48
N LEU A 178 -0.92 14.27 -2.13
CA LEU A 178 -0.41 12.99 -1.66
C LEU A 178 0.87 12.67 -2.42
N THR A 179 1.88 12.13 -1.73
CA THR A 179 3.14 11.71 -2.37
C THR A 179 3.52 10.28 -2.01
N VAL A 180 3.79 9.46 -3.03
CA VAL A 180 4.10 8.02 -2.91
C VAL A 180 5.27 7.61 -3.81
N LEU A 181 5.88 6.46 -3.55
CA LEU A 181 6.90 5.79 -4.37
C LEU A 181 6.30 4.50 -4.93
N PRO A 182 5.75 4.49 -6.16
CA PRO A 182 4.96 3.37 -6.68
C PRO A 182 5.71 2.04 -6.71
N LEU A 183 7.03 2.08 -6.93
CA LEU A 183 7.85 0.88 -7.09
C LEU A 183 8.45 0.37 -5.77
N ARG A 184 8.30 1.12 -4.67
CA ARG A 184 8.89 0.79 -3.37
C ARG A 184 7.85 0.67 -2.26
N ASP A 185 6.90 1.60 -2.20
CA ASP A 185 5.94 1.67 -1.10
C ASP A 185 4.89 0.55 -1.17
N LEU A 186 4.33 0.20 -0.01
CA LEU A 186 3.22 -0.72 0.13
C LEU A 186 1.88 0.01 0.03
N PHE A 187 1.03 -0.41 -0.90
CA PHE A 187 -0.33 0.11 -1.07
C PHE A 187 -1.35 -0.83 -0.45
N VAL A 188 -1.90 -0.47 0.71
CA VAL A 188 -2.92 -1.27 1.41
C VAL A 188 -4.31 -0.83 0.97
N LEU A 189 -5.06 -1.75 0.36
CA LEU A 189 -6.42 -1.52 -0.13
C LEU A 189 -7.44 -2.08 0.86
N ARG A 190 -8.31 -1.21 1.39
CA ARG A 190 -9.39 -1.57 2.32
C ARG A 190 -10.76 -1.62 1.64
N ARG A 191 -11.69 -2.35 2.28
CA ARG A 191 -13.09 -2.61 1.85
C ARG A 191 -13.19 -3.39 0.54
N LEU A 192 -12.70 -4.62 0.57
CA LEU A 192 -12.81 -5.54 -0.57
C LEU A 192 -14.21 -6.14 -0.77
N GLU A 193 -15.11 -5.96 0.19
CA GLU A 193 -16.47 -6.50 0.15
C GLU A 193 -17.36 -5.76 -0.88
N ASP A 194 -17.00 -4.52 -1.23
CA ASP A 194 -17.69 -3.70 -2.25
C ASP A 194 -17.35 -4.12 -3.69
N PHE A 195 -16.53 -5.17 -3.88
CA PHE A 195 -16.11 -5.65 -5.19
C PHE A 195 -17.21 -6.53 -5.78
N GLU A 196 -17.99 -5.97 -6.71
CA GLU A 196 -19.02 -6.72 -7.42
C GLU A 196 -18.47 -7.57 -8.58
N ASP A 197 -17.28 -7.23 -9.11
CA ASP A 197 -16.69 -7.85 -10.30
C ASP A 197 -15.19 -8.20 -10.18
N VAL A 198 -14.80 -9.17 -10.99
CA VAL A 198 -13.57 -9.94 -11.09
C VAL A 198 -12.33 -9.12 -11.49
N GLY A 199 -12.49 -8.13 -12.37
CA GLY A 199 -11.36 -7.37 -12.94
C GLY A 199 -10.90 -6.15 -12.12
N ILE A 200 -11.51 -5.96 -10.95
CA ILE A 200 -11.57 -4.64 -10.32
C ILE A 200 -10.26 -4.21 -9.63
N LEU A 201 -9.52 -5.10 -8.96
CA LEU A 201 -8.29 -4.70 -8.25
C LEU A 201 -7.25 -4.09 -9.21
N SER A 202 -6.95 -4.80 -10.28
CA SER A 202 -6.02 -4.32 -11.30
C SER A 202 -6.55 -3.06 -11.99
N SER A 203 -7.83 -3.01 -12.38
CA SER A 203 -8.38 -1.84 -13.07
C SER A 203 -8.49 -0.61 -12.15
N THR A 204 -8.72 -0.79 -10.85
CA THR A 204 -8.71 0.30 -9.85
C THR A 204 -7.34 0.96 -9.80
N LEU A 205 -6.27 0.14 -9.76
CA LEU A 205 -4.90 0.62 -9.76
C LEU A 205 -4.55 1.30 -11.09
N GLN A 206 -4.94 0.74 -12.24
CA GLN A 206 -4.66 1.34 -13.57
C GLN A 206 -5.20 2.76 -13.72
N ASN A 207 -6.29 3.08 -13.01
CA ASN A 207 -6.90 4.41 -13.02
C ASN A 207 -6.31 5.34 -11.94
N ALA A 208 -5.44 4.81 -11.06
CA ALA A 208 -4.79 5.61 -10.04
C ALA A 208 -3.66 6.47 -10.65
N PRO A 209 -3.48 7.72 -10.17
CA PRO A 209 -2.43 8.61 -10.69
C PRO A 209 -1.01 8.04 -10.60
N PHE A 210 -0.77 7.14 -9.65
CA PHE A 210 0.55 6.53 -9.40
C PHE A 210 0.85 5.28 -10.24
N ASP A 211 -0.12 4.78 -11.01
CA ASP A 211 0.05 3.68 -11.97
C ASP A 211 0.24 4.22 -13.42
N SER A 212 -0.06 5.49 -13.65
CA SER A 212 -0.20 6.02 -15.02
C SER A 212 1.07 5.94 -15.87
N PRO A 213 1.00 5.34 -17.09
CA PRO A 213 2.05 5.41 -18.13
C PRO A 213 2.49 6.82 -18.49
N LYS A 214 1.63 7.82 -18.28
CA LYS A 214 1.95 9.23 -18.49
C LYS A 214 3.08 9.72 -17.59
N PHE A 215 3.22 9.13 -16.40
CA PHE A 215 4.30 9.43 -15.45
C PHE A 215 5.46 8.44 -15.52
N GLY A 216 5.49 7.58 -16.54
CA GLY A 216 6.53 6.56 -16.71
C GLY A 216 6.33 5.32 -15.84
N TYR A 217 5.17 5.18 -15.19
CA TYR A 217 4.80 3.98 -14.43
C TYR A 217 3.95 3.05 -15.27
N ASN A 218 4.04 1.76 -15.00
CA ASN A 218 3.13 0.78 -15.56
C ASN A 218 2.85 -0.20 -14.43
N GLY A 219 2.25 0.33 -13.36
CA GLY A 219 1.92 -0.34 -12.12
C GLY A 219 2.81 -0.04 -10.92
N VAL A 220 2.48 -0.71 -9.81
CA VAL A 220 3.11 -0.60 -8.48
C VAL A 220 3.83 -1.89 -8.11
N THR A 221 4.75 -1.88 -7.16
CA THR A 221 5.43 -3.14 -6.78
C THR A 221 4.64 -3.92 -5.74
N HIS A 222 4.19 -3.28 -4.66
CA HIS A 222 3.62 -3.97 -3.51
C HIS A 222 2.19 -3.50 -3.21
N VAL A 223 1.24 -4.43 -3.26
CA VAL A 223 -0.16 -4.21 -2.85
C VAL A 223 -0.47 -5.12 -1.68
N ALA A 224 -1.21 -4.63 -0.70
CA ALA A 224 -1.66 -5.40 0.45
C ALA A 224 -3.18 -5.37 0.58
N VAL A 225 -3.72 -6.46 1.13
CA VAL A 225 -5.12 -6.61 1.52
C VAL A 225 -5.19 -7.13 2.96
N GLU A 226 -6.22 -6.73 3.69
CA GLU A 226 -6.42 -7.16 5.07
C GLU A 226 -7.08 -8.55 5.10
N PHE A 227 -6.55 -9.43 5.94
CA PHE A 227 -7.10 -10.76 6.16
C PHE A 227 -8.41 -10.67 6.93
N ASP A 228 -9.46 -11.32 6.43
CA ASP A 228 -10.70 -11.49 7.15
C ASP A 228 -10.71 -12.87 7.84
N PRO A 229 -10.87 -12.93 9.18
CA PRO A 229 -10.95 -14.19 9.93
C PRO A 229 -12.04 -15.16 9.50
N GLN A 230 -13.09 -14.70 8.82
CA GLN A 230 -14.15 -15.55 8.27
C GLN A 230 -13.66 -16.34 7.05
N TRP A 231 -12.46 -16.02 6.56
CA TRP A 231 -11.87 -16.72 5.44
C TRP A 231 -11.52 -18.18 5.79
N SER A 232 -11.93 -19.12 4.92
CA SER A 232 -11.61 -20.55 4.96
C SER A 232 -10.96 -21.08 3.68
N VAL A 233 -10.20 -22.16 3.83
CA VAL A 233 -9.60 -22.91 2.70
C VAL A 233 -10.69 -23.49 1.79
N GLU A 234 -11.76 -24.01 2.39
CA GLU A 234 -12.92 -24.54 1.69
C GLU A 234 -13.61 -23.45 0.87
N GLY A 235 -13.76 -22.24 1.44
CA GLY A 235 -14.27 -21.06 0.74
C GLY A 235 -13.46 -20.75 -0.51
N VAL A 236 -12.13 -20.66 -0.38
CA VAL A 236 -11.22 -20.43 -1.52
C VAL A 236 -11.38 -21.52 -2.59
N LYS A 237 -11.44 -22.80 -2.19
CA LYS A 237 -11.66 -23.93 -3.13
C LYS A 237 -13.02 -23.86 -3.82
N GLN A 238 -14.08 -23.49 -3.10
CA GLN A 238 -15.41 -23.32 -3.67
C GLN A 238 -15.45 -22.16 -4.66
N CYS A 239 -14.82 -21.03 -4.33
CA CYS A 239 -14.72 -19.89 -5.23
C CYS A 239 -14.04 -20.25 -6.55
N ARG A 240 -13.02 -21.12 -6.46
CA ARG A 240 -12.28 -21.62 -7.61
C ARG A 240 -13.08 -22.56 -8.50
N ASN A 241 -14.01 -23.34 -7.94
CA ASN A 241 -14.80 -24.33 -8.66
C ASN A 241 -16.15 -23.80 -9.18
N ASN A 242 -16.70 -22.72 -8.61
CA ASN A 242 -18.04 -22.23 -8.94
C ASN A 242 -18.03 -20.86 -9.64
N ALA A 243 -18.62 -20.78 -10.85
CA ALA A 243 -18.80 -19.53 -11.59
C ALA A 243 -19.88 -18.60 -11.01
N LYS A 244 -20.80 -19.11 -10.16
CA LYS A 244 -21.91 -18.36 -9.56
C LYS A 244 -21.79 -18.32 -8.04
N ILE A 245 -20.88 -17.49 -7.57
CA ILE A 245 -20.77 -17.15 -6.15
C ILE A 245 -21.74 -16.00 -5.89
N THR A 246 -22.85 -16.26 -5.20
CA THR A 246 -23.81 -15.22 -4.78
C THR A 246 -23.56 -14.73 -3.36
N ASN A 247 -22.78 -15.46 -2.55
CA ASN A 247 -22.46 -15.06 -1.19
C ASN A 247 -21.38 -13.96 -1.20
N THR A 248 -21.67 -12.86 -0.51
CA THR A 248 -20.78 -11.69 -0.35
C THR A 248 -19.44 -12.06 0.27
N GLU A 249 -19.43 -13.03 1.20
CA GLU A 249 -18.21 -13.53 1.88
C GLU A 249 -17.17 -14.06 0.89
N TYR A 250 -17.61 -14.50 -0.29
CA TYR A 250 -16.76 -15.15 -1.27
C TYR A 250 -16.28 -14.22 -2.40
N ARG A 251 -16.74 -12.96 -2.41
CA ARG A 251 -16.38 -11.96 -3.45
C ARG A 251 -14.94 -11.47 -3.31
N ALA A 252 -14.50 -11.17 -2.08
CA ALA A 252 -13.13 -10.72 -1.81
C ALA A 252 -12.09 -11.75 -2.29
N TYR A 253 -12.33 -13.03 -2.04
CA TYR A 253 -11.46 -14.11 -2.52
C TYR A 253 -11.37 -14.22 -4.02
N ARG A 254 -12.53 -14.12 -4.69
CA ARG A 254 -12.59 -14.19 -6.14
C ARG A 254 -11.76 -13.05 -6.73
N GLY A 255 -11.93 -11.83 -6.21
CA GLY A 255 -11.14 -10.67 -6.62
C GLY A 255 -9.64 -10.85 -6.40
N ILE A 256 -9.23 -11.32 -5.21
CA ILE A 256 -7.82 -11.59 -4.88
C ILE A 256 -7.23 -12.68 -5.78
N SER A 257 -7.89 -13.82 -5.88
CA SER A 257 -7.43 -14.95 -6.70
C SER A 257 -7.26 -14.51 -8.16
N GLN A 258 -8.25 -13.83 -8.72
CA GLN A 258 -8.17 -13.40 -10.11
C GLN A 258 -7.11 -12.31 -10.33
N ALA A 259 -6.90 -11.40 -9.39
CA ALA A 259 -5.86 -10.38 -9.50
C ALA A 259 -4.46 -10.98 -9.56
N ILE A 260 -4.20 -12.08 -8.85
CA ILE A 260 -2.92 -12.83 -8.89
C ILE A 260 -2.69 -13.43 -10.28
N TRP A 261 -3.72 -14.07 -10.83
CA TRP A 261 -3.64 -14.85 -12.07
C TRP A 261 -3.93 -14.06 -13.34
N CYS A 262 -4.29 -12.77 -13.23
CA CYS A 262 -4.59 -11.92 -14.38
C CYS A 262 -3.30 -11.52 -15.14
N PRO A 263 -3.22 -11.82 -16.45
CA PRO A 263 -2.23 -11.22 -17.34
C PRO A 263 -2.28 -9.69 -17.28
N GLY A 264 -1.13 -9.02 -17.25
CA GLY A 264 -1.08 -7.55 -17.23
C GLY A 264 -1.60 -6.88 -15.95
N ARG A 265 -1.58 -7.57 -14.79
CA ARG A 265 -1.87 -6.95 -13.49
C ARG A 265 -1.01 -5.72 -13.22
N SER A 266 -1.54 -4.77 -12.45
CA SER A 266 -0.87 -3.52 -12.08
C SER A 266 0.06 -3.64 -10.87
N PHE A 267 0.35 -4.85 -10.40
CA PHE A 267 1.25 -5.04 -9.26
C PHE A 267 2.17 -6.24 -9.39
N LEU A 268 3.32 -6.21 -8.70
CA LEU A 268 4.26 -7.34 -8.67
C LEU A 268 3.94 -8.33 -7.55
N TYR A 269 3.79 -7.84 -6.32
CA TYR A 269 3.50 -8.62 -5.12
C TYR A 269 2.14 -8.25 -4.54
N LEU A 270 1.37 -9.27 -4.17
CA LEU A 270 0.21 -9.15 -3.32
C LEU A 270 0.54 -9.67 -1.92
N TRP A 271 0.22 -8.90 -0.92
CA TRP A 271 0.43 -9.25 0.47
C TRP A 271 -0.90 -9.40 1.19
N VAL A 272 -0.98 -10.38 2.09
CA VAL A 272 -2.09 -10.54 3.01
C VAL A 272 -1.62 -10.17 4.41
N VAL A 273 -2.33 -9.26 5.06
CA VAL A 273 -2.00 -8.75 6.39
C VAL A 273 -3.04 -9.23 7.40
N ASP A 274 -2.61 -10.03 8.38
CA ASP A 274 -3.43 -10.34 9.56
C ASP A 274 -2.86 -9.64 10.79
N TYR A 275 -3.54 -8.61 11.28
CA TYR A 275 -3.08 -7.83 12.43
C TYR A 275 -3.07 -8.59 13.76
N ARG A 276 -3.64 -9.80 13.80
CA ARG A 276 -3.57 -10.68 14.97
C ARG A 276 -2.24 -11.42 15.04
N LEU A 277 -1.43 -11.39 13.99
CA LEU A 277 -0.09 -11.94 13.99
C LEU A 277 0.91 -11.02 14.69
N ARG A 278 1.96 -11.65 15.20
CA ARG A 278 3.23 -11.06 15.62
C ARG A 278 4.39 -11.95 15.18
N LEU A 279 5.59 -11.39 15.12
CA LEU A 279 6.81 -12.16 14.95
C LEU A 279 7.09 -12.97 16.21
N LYS A 280 7.61 -14.19 16.03
CA LYS A 280 8.08 -15.01 17.14
C LYS A 280 9.32 -14.37 17.78
N ALA A 281 9.48 -14.55 19.09
CA ALA A 281 10.61 -13.97 19.84
C ALA A 281 11.99 -14.44 19.34
N CYS A 282 12.09 -15.64 18.75
CA CYS A 282 13.32 -16.12 18.13
C CYS A 282 13.71 -15.34 16.85
N VAL A 283 12.75 -14.63 16.25
CA VAL A 283 12.86 -13.89 14.98
C VAL A 283 12.70 -12.37 15.20
N SER A 284 12.41 -11.89 16.42
CA SER A 284 12.22 -10.45 16.66
C SER A 284 13.52 -9.64 16.62
N ASP A 285 14.68 -10.30 16.69
CA ASP A 285 16.01 -9.69 16.61
C ASP A 285 16.35 -9.33 15.15
N SER A 286 16.74 -8.07 14.89
CA SER A 286 17.13 -7.59 13.55
C SER A 286 18.28 -8.37 12.94
N GLU A 287 19.27 -8.79 13.72
CA GLU A 287 20.42 -9.54 13.21
C GLU A 287 20.01 -10.97 12.82
N LYS A 288 19.13 -11.58 13.62
CA LYS A 288 18.59 -12.92 13.32
C LYS A 288 17.67 -12.90 12.10
N ARG A 289 16.92 -11.80 11.88
CA ARG A 289 16.08 -11.62 10.68
C ARG A 289 16.89 -11.57 9.41
N ALA A 290 17.98 -10.80 9.39
CA ALA A 290 18.87 -10.70 8.23
C ALA A 290 19.48 -12.07 7.86
N ILE A 291 19.75 -12.92 8.85
CA ILE A 291 20.29 -14.28 8.62
C ILE A 291 19.23 -15.20 8.01
N LEU A 292 17.97 -15.10 8.43
CA LEU A 292 16.89 -15.97 7.94
C LEU A 292 16.50 -15.71 6.48
N TRP A 293 16.72 -14.48 6.01
CA TRP A 293 16.40 -14.06 4.64
C TRP A 293 17.59 -14.18 3.66
N ASN A 294 18.75 -14.65 4.13
CA ASN A 294 19.95 -14.76 3.30
C ASN A 294 20.09 -16.17 2.70
N SER A 295 19.26 -16.48 1.70
CA SER A 295 19.53 -17.56 0.74
C SER A 295 19.34 -17.03 -0.68
N ASP A 296 20.43 -16.52 -1.27
CA ASP A 296 20.69 -16.16 -2.67
C ASP A 296 19.65 -15.36 -3.50
N SER A 297 18.43 -15.06 -3.01
CA SER A 297 17.41 -14.34 -3.80
C SER A 297 16.28 -13.61 -3.03
N GLU A 298 16.15 -13.73 -1.70
CA GLU A 298 15.02 -13.11 -0.97
C GLU A 298 15.45 -11.86 -0.17
N GLU A 299 15.33 -10.68 -0.76
CA GLU A 299 15.40 -9.43 0.02
C GLU A 299 14.25 -9.39 1.04
N GLN A 300 14.57 -9.13 2.32
CA GLN A 300 13.53 -8.94 3.32
C GLN A 300 12.79 -7.62 3.06
N PHE A 301 11.53 -7.71 2.65
CA PHE A 301 10.68 -6.53 2.51
C PHE A 301 10.24 -6.02 3.88
N VAL A 302 10.58 -4.76 4.16
CA VAL A 302 10.16 -4.03 5.36
C VAL A 302 9.51 -2.73 4.93
N PHE A 303 8.28 -2.49 5.39
CA PHE A 303 7.54 -1.27 5.11
C PHE A 303 7.23 -0.53 6.41
N GLU A 304 7.37 0.79 6.42
CA GLU A 304 7.21 1.65 7.57
C GLU A 304 5.94 2.51 7.42
N GLY A 305 4.96 2.26 8.29
CA GLY A 305 3.81 3.13 8.49
C GLY A 305 4.02 4.02 9.73
N GLN A 306 3.06 4.90 10.01
CA GLN A 306 3.12 5.69 11.24
C GLN A 306 2.87 4.80 12.47
N GLY A 307 3.90 4.64 13.31
CA GLY A 307 3.84 3.87 14.55
C GLY A 307 3.76 2.34 14.37
N CYS A 308 4.08 1.84 13.17
CA CYS A 308 4.15 0.41 12.91
C CYS A 308 5.06 0.05 11.73
N LYS A 309 5.60 -1.17 11.78
CA LYS A 309 6.40 -1.77 10.71
C LYS A 309 5.77 -3.06 10.22
N TYR A 310 5.83 -3.27 8.91
CA TYR A 310 5.31 -4.45 8.24
C TYR A 310 6.48 -5.27 7.74
N TYR A 311 6.55 -6.52 8.19
CA TYR A 311 7.61 -7.45 7.85
C TYR A 311 7.05 -8.53 6.94
N ALA A 312 7.64 -8.70 5.76
CA ALA A 312 7.42 -9.91 4.98
C ALA A 312 7.83 -11.13 5.82
N VAL A 313 6.99 -12.16 5.74
CA VAL A 313 7.26 -13.47 6.31
C VAL A 313 7.75 -14.39 5.20
N PRO A 314 8.79 -15.20 5.43
CA PRO A 314 9.23 -16.18 4.45
C PRO A 314 8.08 -17.07 4.03
N ARG A 315 8.04 -17.40 2.74
CA ARG A 315 6.97 -18.24 2.18
C ARG A 315 7.01 -19.65 2.74
N GLU A 316 8.22 -20.20 2.86
CA GLU A 316 8.40 -21.55 3.39
C GLU A 316 8.23 -21.53 4.90
N ASN A 317 7.28 -22.33 5.38
CA ASN A 317 6.99 -22.49 6.81
C ASN A 317 6.78 -21.15 7.56
N PRO A 318 5.81 -20.31 7.16
CA PRO A 318 5.56 -19.01 7.80
C PRO A 318 5.31 -19.15 9.31
N GLN A 319 4.76 -20.28 9.74
CA GLN A 319 4.57 -20.63 11.14
C GLN A 319 5.87 -20.69 11.96
N ASP A 320 7.04 -20.80 11.35
CA ASP A 320 8.33 -20.79 12.06
C ASP A 320 8.75 -19.36 12.44
N TYR A 321 8.13 -18.34 11.81
CA TYR A 321 8.51 -16.94 11.93
C TYR A 321 7.48 -16.07 12.63
N CYS A 322 6.19 -16.41 12.50
CA CYS A 322 5.11 -15.66 13.12
C CYS A 322 4.15 -16.56 13.92
N GLU A 323 3.41 -15.92 14.82
CA GLU A 323 2.40 -16.56 15.66
C GLU A 323 1.25 -15.59 15.96
N TYR A 324 0.10 -16.11 16.36
CA TYR A 324 -1.01 -15.27 16.82
C TYR A 324 -0.70 -14.70 18.19
N ARG A 325 -0.99 -13.40 18.39
CA ARG A 325 -0.72 -12.65 19.63
C ARG A 325 -1.34 -13.33 20.86
N ASP A 326 -2.53 -13.90 20.70
CA ASP A 326 -3.27 -14.57 21.78
C ASP A 326 -2.89 -16.05 21.96
N GLY A 327 -1.95 -16.57 21.16
CA GLY A 327 -1.55 -17.98 21.12
C GLY A 327 -2.61 -18.93 20.56
N LEU A 328 -3.81 -18.43 20.25
CA LEU A 328 -4.92 -19.20 19.70
C LEU A 328 -4.88 -19.13 18.17
N GLU A 329 -4.44 -20.22 17.54
CA GLU A 329 -4.53 -20.38 16.09
C GLU A 329 -6.01 -20.58 15.69
N PRO A 330 -6.56 -19.75 14.79
CA PRO A 330 -7.91 -19.95 14.29
C PRO A 330 -7.97 -21.22 13.44
N SER A 331 -9.18 -21.75 13.22
CA SER A 331 -9.38 -22.95 12.38
C SER A 331 -8.81 -22.78 10.95
N ASN A 332 -8.83 -21.54 10.45
CA ASN A 332 -8.30 -21.13 9.16
C ASN A 332 -7.25 -20.03 9.37
N PRO A 333 -6.01 -20.39 9.72
CA PRO A 333 -4.95 -19.40 9.86
C PRO A 333 -4.58 -18.82 8.49
N VAL A 334 -4.13 -17.56 8.50
CA VAL A 334 -3.78 -16.82 7.28
C VAL A 334 -2.83 -17.59 6.36
N TRP A 335 -1.84 -18.33 6.88
CA TRP A 335 -0.92 -19.10 6.04
C TRP A 335 -1.59 -20.25 5.29
N ARG A 336 -2.61 -20.92 5.85
CA ARG A 336 -3.36 -21.95 5.12
C ARG A 336 -4.21 -21.34 4.01
N VAL A 337 -4.87 -20.22 4.29
CA VAL A 337 -5.67 -19.50 3.30
C VAL A 337 -4.78 -18.92 2.21
N ASN A 338 -3.63 -18.34 2.56
CA ASN A 338 -2.64 -17.80 1.64
C ASN A 338 -2.12 -18.89 0.69
N GLY A 339 -1.77 -20.07 1.22
CA GLY A 339 -1.39 -21.23 0.39
C GLY A 339 -2.53 -21.70 -0.53
N ALA A 340 -3.78 -21.63 -0.09
CA ALA A 340 -4.93 -21.96 -0.94
C ALA A 340 -5.15 -20.92 -2.07
N LEU A 341 -4.90 -19.63 -1.81
CA LEU A 341 -4.98 -18.55 -2.80
C LEU A 341 -3.87 -18.64 -3.85
N ASP A 342 -2.67 -19.04 -3.41
CA ASP A 342 -1.48 -19.25 -4.24
C ASP A 342 -1.60 -20.46 -5.18
N GLY A 343 -2.41 -21.46 -4.84
CA GLY A 343 -3.03 -22.35 -5.83
C GLY A 343 -2.09 -23.20 -6.69
N SER A 344 -1.00 -23.75 -6.13
CA SER A 344 -0.05 -24.66 -6.82
C SER A 344 -0.70 -25.86 -7.53
N ASP A 345 -1.94 -26.21 -7.19
CA ASP A 345 -2.69 -27.33 -7.79
C ASP A 345 -3.77 -26.89 -8.81
N ALA A 346 -3.67 -25.68 -9.41
CA ALA A 346 -4.72 -25.09 -10.25
C ALA A 346 -4.47 -25.04 -11.77
N VAL A 347 -5.14 -25.96 -12.48
CA VAL A 347 -5.47 -25.82 -13.90
C VAL A 347 -6.51 -24.69 -14.05
N PHE A 348 -6.05 -23.47 -14.37
CA PHE A 348 -6.91 -22.41 -14.90
C PHE A 348 -7.15 -22.70 -16.40
N GLY A 349 -8.03 -23.65 -16.72
CA GLY A 349 -8.27 -24.12 -18.09
C GLY A 349 -8.64 -23.02 -19.10
N ASP A 350 -9.32 -21.96 -18.66
CA ASP A 350 -9.77 -20.88 -19.55
C ASP A 350 -8.82 -19.67 -19.59
N TYR A 351 -8.13 -19.35 -18.48
CA TYR A 351 -7.20 -18.22 -18.44
C TYR A 351 -5.79 -18.57 -18.94
N PHE A 352 -5.33 -19.83 -18.78
CA PHE A 352 -4.10 -20.30 -19.42
C PHE A 352 -4.16 -20.13 -20.94
N HIS A 353 -5.35 -20.33 -21.51
CA HIS A 353 -5.56 -20.24 -22.95
C HIS A 353 -5.39 -18.80 -23.48
N ILE A 354 -5.67 -17.79 -22.66
CA ILE A 354 -5.57 -16.37 -23.03
C ILE A 354 -4.11 -15.89 -22.98
N SER A 355 -3.36 -16.22 -21.91
CA SER A 355 -1.93 -15.91 -21.83
C SER A 355 -1.12 -16.58 -22.96
N TYR A 356 -1.50 -17.80 -23.36
CA TYR A 356 -0.88 -18.49 -24.50
C TYR A 356 -1.20 -17.83 -25.85
N LEU A 357 -2.43 -17.30 -26.02
CA LEU A 357 -2.86 -16.59 -27.23
C LEU A 357 -2.18 -15.22 -27.40
N TYR A 358 -1.80 -14.56 -26.30
CA TYR A 358 -1.06 -13.28 -26.33
C TYR A 358 0.47 -13.44 -26.37
N GLY A 359 0.98 -14.67 -26.51
CA GLY A 359 2.43 -14.92 -26.60
C GLY A 359 3.18 -14.69 -25.29
N GLU A 360 2.48 -14.69 -24.15
CA GLU A 360 3.11 -14.68 -22.83
C GLU A 360 3.69 -16.07 -22.55
N SER A 361 4.97 -16.26 -22.87
CA SER A 361 5.68 -17.53 -22.74
C SER A 361 6.07 -17.89 -21.30
N SER A 362 5.82 -17.00 -20.33
CA SER A 362 6.05 -17.26 -18.92
C SER A 362 4.72 -17.27 -18.18
N LEU A 363 4.38 -18.41 -17.56
CA LEU A 363 3.34 -18.48 -16.53
C LEU A 363 3.56 -17.35 -15.52
N PRO A 364 2.50 -16.76 -14.93
CA PRO A 364 2.67 -15.87 -13.78
C PRO A 364 3.51 -16.63 -12.74
N SER A 365 4.76 -16.19 -12.52
CA SER A 365 5.63 -16.86 -11.55
C SER A 365 4.87 -17.01 -10.22
N TYR A 366 4.96 -18.19 -9.64
CA TYR A 366 4.28 -18.62 -8.41
C TYR A 366 4.65 -17.78 -7.17
N GLU A 367 5.50 -16.75 -7.28
CA GLU A 367 6.20 -16.03 -6.20
C GLU A 367 5.50 -14.74 -5.74
N LYS A 368 4.22 -14.56 -6.05
CA LYS A 368 3.59 -13.22 -6.06
C LYS A 368 2.56 -12.97 -4.97
N ILE A 369 2.31 -13.93 -4.08
CA ILE A 369 1.50 -13.72 -2.87
C ILE A 369 2.28 -14.07 -1.61
N GLY A 370 2.23 -13.20 -0.60
CA GLY A 370 2.94 -13.38 0.67
C GLY A 370 2.17 -12.86 1.87
N ILE A 371 2.75 -13.05 3.06
CA ILE A 371 2.17 -12.62 4.34
C ILE A 371 3.00 -11.48 4.91
N LEU A 372 2.34 -10.45 5.40
CA LEU A 372 2.97 -9.40 6.20
C LEU A 372 2.53 -9.47 7.66
N VAL A 373 3.49 -9.32 8.56
CA VAL A 373 3.25 -9.14 10.00
C VAL A 373 3.43 -7.68 10.35
N CYS A 374 2.42 -7.11 10.98
CA CYS A 374 2.45 -5.74 11.49
C CYS A 374 2.90 -5.75 12.96
N GLU A 375 4.01 -5.07 13.24
CA GLU A 375 4.47 -4.77 14.60
C GLU A 375 4.26 -3.29 14.90
N TYR A 376 3.70 -2.99 16.06
CA TYR A 376 3.53 -1.62 16.55
C TYR A 376 4.74 -1.23 17.41
N ASP A 377 5.14 0.04 17.29
CA ASP A 377 6.29 0.59 18.03
C ASP A 377 6.02 0.76 19.54
#